data_AF-A0A814KCI2-F1
#
_entry.id   AF-A0A814KCI2-F1
#
_cell.length_a   1.000
_cell.length_b   1.000
_cell.length_c   1.000
_cell.angle_alpha   90.00
_cell.angle_beta   90.00
_cell.angle_gamma   90.00
#
_symmetry.space_group_name_H-M   'P 1'
#
loop_
_entity.id
_entity.type
_entity.pdbx_description
1 polymer ?
#
loop_
_entity_poly.entity_id
_entity_poly.type
_entity_poly.pdbx_seq_one_letter_code
_entity_poly.pdbx_strand_id
1 'polypeptide(L)'
;MATCKYSFNALRRASSSAAVASSVNQRNVPQTKTGQFGVPQRISLPKESINVTKLPNGLVVASMENHSPLFRVAAVVDAGAKYEPYEMRGVTTLLRVFSNL
;
A
#
# COMPACT_ATOMS: atom_id res chain seq x y z
N MET A 1 38.34 -10.91 20.43
CA MET A 1 38.59 -10.07 19.23
C MET A 1 38.03 -10.82 18.03
N ALA A 2 37.01 -10.41 17.27
CA ALA A 2 36.39 -9.11 17.06
C ALA A 2 34.86 -9.28 16.86
N THR A 3 34.08 -8.41 17.50
CA THR A 3 32.63 -8.27 17.31
C THR A 3 32.36 -7.30 16.17
N CYS A 4 31.77 -7.74 15.06
CA CYS A 4 31.36 -6.84 13.98
C CYS A 4 29.94 -6.33 14.23
N LYS A 5 29.86 -5.09 14.71
CA LYS A 5 28.65 -4.29 14.88
C LYS A 5 28.16 -3.82 13.51
N TYR A 6 27.08 -4.38 12.97
CA TYR A 6 26.43 -3.79 11.80
C TYR A 6 25.61 -2.57 12.23
N SER A 7 26.25 -1.42 12.10
CA SER A 7 25.69 -0.08 12.32
C SER A 7 24.71 0.27 11.20
N PHE A 8 23.42 0.27 11.52
CA PHE A 8 22.35 0.90 10.74
C PHE A 8 22.55 2.42 10.75
N ASN A 9 23.27 2.99 9.78
CA ASN A 9 23.16 4.41 9.44
C ASN A 9 23.87 4.76 8.12
N ALA A 10 23.10 4.74 7.04
CA ALA A 10 23.32 5.48 5.79
C ALA A 10 21.94 5.44 5.09
N LEU A 11 21.29 6.49 4.62
CA LEU A 11 21.74 7.78 4.16
C LEU A 11 20.48 8.65 4.07
N ARG A 12 20.38 9.72 4.87
CA ARG A 12 19.42 10.80 4.61
C ARG A 12 19.92 11.57 3.38
N ARG A 13 19.15 11.58 2.30
CA ARG A 13 19.22 12.62 1.27
C ARG A 13 17.83 13.24 1.13
N ALA A 14 17.62 14.32 1.88
CA ALA A 14 16.66 15.34 1.54
C ALA A 14 17.46 16.49 0.93
N SER A 15 17.23 16.76 -0.36
CA SER A 15 17.50 18.05 -1.00
C SER A 15 16.66 18.14 -2.27
N SER A 16 15.48 18.73 -2.12
CA SER A 16 14.99 19.85 -2.91
C SER A 16 15.46 19.94 -4.38
N SER A 17 14.56 19.70 -5.33
CA SER A 17 14.47 20.51 -6.56
C SER A 17 13.20 20.19 -7.35
N ALA A 18 12.30 21.17 -7.35
CA ALA A 18 11.49 21.62 -8.48
C ALA A 18 10.60 20.62 -9.23
N ALA A 19 9.31 20.97 -9.24
CA ALA A 19 8.35 20.64 -10.26
C ALA A 19 8.97 20.61 -11.68
N VAL A 20 8.87 19.47 -12.35
CA VAL A 20 8.92 19.37 -13.79
C VAL A 20 7.62 18.69 -14.23
N ALA A 21 6.70 19.53 -14.71
CA ALA A 21 5.52 19.12 -15.42
C ALA A 21 5.95 18.47 -16.75
N SER A 22 5.89 17.14 -16.82
CA SER A 22 6.08 16.42 -18.07
C SER A 22 4.74 16.34 -18.80
N SER A 23 4.54 17.31 -19.68
CA SER A 23 3.50 17.34 -20.71
C SER A 23 3.66 16.15 -21.67
N VAL A 24 2.99 15.04 -21.40
CA VAL A 24 2.81 13.97 -22.39
C VAL A 24 1.49 14.20 -23.11
N ASN A 25 1.65 14.86 -24.25
CA ASN A 25 0.83 14.95 -25.45
C ASN A 25 -0.31 13.89 -25.53
N GLN A 26 -1.52 14.30 -25.15
CA GLN A 26 -2.73 13.56 -25.45
C GLN A 26 -3.07 13.76 -26.93
N ARG A 27 -2.70 12.77 -27.76
CA ARG A 27 -3.14 12.70 -29.15
C ARG A 27 -4.67 12.60 -29.19
N ASN A 28 -5.25 13.59 -29.85
CA ASN A 28 -6.65 13.81 -30.14
C ASN A 28 -7.32 12.56 -30.74
N VAL A 29 -8.26 11.95 -30.02
CA VAL A 29 -9.20 10.96 -30.56
C VAL A 29 -10.49 11.71 -30.91
N PRO A 30 -10.97 11.68 -32.17
CA PRO A 30 -12.13 12.46 -32.59
C PRO A 30 -13.40 12.02 -31.83
N GLN A 31 -13.98 12.94 -31.07
CA GLN A 31 -15.30 12.78 -30.46
C GLN A 31 -16.38 12.97 -31.54
N THR A 32 -16.82 11.87 -32.16
CA THR A 32 -18.02 11.85 -32.99
C THR A 32 -19.27 11.96 -32.11
N LYS A 33 -20.08 13.00 -32.37
CA LYS A 33 -21.41 13.21 -31.78
C LYS A 33 -22.38 12.16 -32.31
N THR A 34 -22.82 11.24 -31.46
CA THR A 34 -23.95 10.34 -31.72
C THR A 34 -24.72 10.10 -30.43
N GLY A 35 -25.99 10.53 -30.39
CA GLY A 35 -27.05 10.03 -29.51
C GLY A 35 -26.86 10.22 -28.00
N GLN A 36 -27.67 11.11 -27.41
CA GLN A 36 -27.84 11.23 -25.97
C GLN A 36 -28.48 9.95 -25.39
N PHE A 37 -27.64 9.00 -24.96
CA PHE A 37 -27.96 8.14 -23.82
C PHE A 37 -27.18 8.72 -22.65
N GLY A 38 -27.87 9.17 -21.60
CA GLY A 38 -27.29 9.86 -20.46
C GLY A 38 -26.12 9.05 -19.89
N VAL A 39 -24.89 9.56 -20.07
CA VAL A 39 -23.70 9.01 -19.42
C VAL A 39 -23.95 9.17 -17.92
N PRO A 40 -23.96 8.09 -17.11
CA PRO A 40 -24.08 8.23 -15.67
C PRO A 40 -22.91 9.12 -15.23
N GLN A 41 -23.22 10.33 -14.78
CA GLN A 41 -22.20 11.22 -14.26
C GLN A 41 -21.60 10.54 -13.04
N ARG A 42 -20.34 10.10 -13.17
CA ARG A 42 -19.60 9.48 -12.09
C ARG A 42 -19.30 10.59 -11.08
N ILE A 43 -20.19 10.78 -10.12
CA ILE A 43 -19.97 11.70 -9.01
C ILE A 43 -18.72 11.19 -8.27
N SER A 44 -17.60 11.87 -8.45
CA SER A 44 -16.37 11.54 -7.74
C SER A 44 -16.44 12.19 -6.36
N LEU A 45 -16.61 11.36 -5.34
CA LEU A 45 -16.56 11.82 -3.95
C LEU A 45 -15.12 12.25 -3.61
N PRO A 46 -14.94 13.25 -2.74
CA PRO A 46 -13.62 13.65 -2.28
C PRO A 46 -12.92 12.47 -1.60
N LYS A 47 -11.60 12.38 -1.77
CA LYS A 47 -10.81 11.33 -1.11
C LYS A 47 -10.76 11.58 0.39
N GLU A 48 -11.10 10.59 1.18
CA GLU A 48 -11.00 10.66 2.63
C GLU A 48 -9.58 10.47 3.15
N SER A 49 -9.32 10.98 4.36
CA SER A 49 -8.06 10.80 5.07
C SER A 49 -7.94 9.41 5.70
N ILE A 50 -6.70 8.96 5.91
CA ILE A 50 -6.43 7.69 6.58
C ILE A 50 -6.57 7.90 8.09
N ASN A 51 -7.38 7.06 8.74
CA ASN A 51 -7.54 7.03 10.19
C ASN A 51 -6.61 5.96 10.77
N VAL A 52 -5.67 6.36 11.63
CA VAL A 52 -4.73 5.47 12.28
C VAL A 52 -4.92 5.54 13.79
N THR A 53 -5.34 4.43 14.39
CA THR A 53 -5.58 4.29 15.82
C THR A 53 -4.59 3.29 16.41
N LYS A 54 -3.96 3.67 17.52
CA LYS A 54 -3.11 2.76 18.30
C LYS A 54 -3.87 2.30 19.53
N LEU A 55 -4.04 0.99 19.67
CA LEU A 55 -4.67 0.38 20.82
C LEU A 55 -3.66 0.30 21.99
N PRO A 56 -4.13 0.25 23.26
CA PRO A 56 -3.24 0.22 24.43
C PRO A 56 -2.39 -1.06 24.53
N ASN A 57 -2.78 -2.11 23.81
CA ASN A 57 -2.01 -3.35 23.67
C ASN A 57 -0.89 -3.26 22.62
N GLY A 58 -0.70 -2.09 21.97
CA GLY A 58 0.33 -1.87 20.95
C GLY A 58 -0.08 -2.22 19.53
N LEU A 59 -1.31 -2.68 19.30
CA LEU A 59 -1.81 -2.93 17.94
C LEU A 59 -2.14 -1.61 17.22
N VAL A 60 -1.82 -1.55 15.93
CA VAL A 60 -2.11 -0.40 15.07
C VAL A 60 -3.23 -0.78 14.12
N VAL A 61 -4.34 -0.05 14.19
CA VAL A 61 -5.47 -0.18 13.28
C VAL A 61 -5.42 1.01 12.32
N ALA A 62 -5.37 0.73 11.03
CA ALA A 62 -5.45 1.74 9.99
C ALA A 62 -6.66 1.46 9.09
N SER A 63 -7.51 2.47 8.88
CA SER A 63 -8.67 2.39 8.01
C SER A 63 -8.79 3.64 7.14
N MET A 64 -9.41 3.47 5.97
CA MET A 64 -9.74 4.55 5.04
C MET A 64 -11.03 4.16 4.37
N GLU A 65 -12.05 5.00 4.44
CA GLU A 65 -13.28 4.79 3.69
C GLU A 65 -13.08 5.28 2.24
N ASN A 66 -13.56 4.47 1.31
CA ASN A 66 -13.33 4.65 -0.13
C ASN A 66 -14.65 4.68 -0.92
N HIS A 67 -15.78 4.90 -0.22
CA HIS A 67 -17.15 4.93 -0.76
C HIS A 67 -17.43 3.87 -1.84
N SER A 68 -16.89 2.67 -1.63
CA SER A 68 -16.95 1.55 -2.55
C SER A 68 -17.80 0.46 -1.93
N PRO A 69 -18.63 -0.25 -2.72
CA PRO A 69 -19.38 -1.40 -2.22
C PRO A 69 -18.45 -2.56 -1.80
N LEU A 70 -17.20 -2.53 -2.26
CA LEU A 70 -16.15 -3.46 -1.85
C LEU A 70 -15.24 -2.81 -0.81
N PHE A 71 -15.02 -3.52 0.30
CA PHE A 71 -14.03 -3.18 1.30
C PHE A 71 -12.93 -4.25 1.33
N ARG A 72 -11.72 -3.86 1.77
CA ARG A 72 -10.58 -4.78 1.93
C ARG A 72 -10.06 -4.69 3.36
N VAL A 73 -9.85 -5.84 3.97
CA VAL A 73 -9.27 -5.95 5.30
C VAL A 73 -8.00 -6.79 5.19
N ALA A 74 -6.96 -6.38 5.89
CA ALA A 74 -5.72 -7.13 5.99
C ALA A 74 -5.22 -7.09 7.43
N ALA A 75 -4.85 -8.25 7.95
CA ALA A 75 -4.08 -8.36 9.19
C ALA A 75 -2.61 -8.52 8.81
N VAL A 76 -1.77 -7.60 9.27
CA VAL A 76 -0.33 -7.61 9.02
C VAL A 76 0.36 -7.86 10.34
N VAL A 77 1.27 -8.83 10.35
CA VAL A 77 2.05 -9.22 11.50
C VAL A 77 3.53 -9.12 11.16
N ASP A 78 4.35 -8.70 12.12
CA ASP A 78 5.81 -8.78 12.03
C ASP A 78 6.26 -10.23 12.21
N ALA A 79 5.95 -11.06 11.22
CA ALA A 79 6.33 -12.46 11.13
C ALA A 79 6.99 -12.73 9.76
N GLY A 80 7.78 -13.79 9.67
CA GLY A 80 8.42 -14.18 8.42
C GLY A 80 9.58 -15.15 8.62
N ALA A 81 10.16 -15.61 7.52
CA ALA A 81 11.28 -16.56 7.54
C ALA A 81 12.50 -16.08 8.34
N LYS A 82 12.66 -14.76 8.52
CA LYS A 82 13.72 -14.16 9.35
C LYS A 82 13.57 -14.45 10.86
N TYR A 83 12.36 -14.79 11.31
CA TYR A 83 12.05 -15.11 12.70
C TYR A 83 11.92 -16.63 12.93
N GLU A 84 12.23 -17.44 11.92
CA GLU A 84 12.25 -18.90 12.07
C GLU A 84 13.60 -19.35 12.66
N PRO A 85 13.60 -20.17 13.73
CA PRO A 85 14.80 -20.86 14.15
C PRO A 85 15.12 -22.02 13.21
N TYR A 86 16.38 -22.47 13.23
CA TYR A 86 16.92 -23.47 12.30
C TYR A 86 16.08 -24.76 12.25
N GLU A 87 15.58 -25.22 13.41
CA GLU A 87 14.84 -26.48 13.55
C GLU A 87 13.47 -26.48 12.87
N MET A 88 12.87 -25.31 12.61
CA MET A 88 11.51 -25.16 12.07
C MET A 88 11.51 -24.27 10.82
N ARG A 89 12.55 -24.43 10.01
CA ARG A 89 12.72 -23.70 8.76
C ARG A 89 11.64 -24.10 7.74
N GLY A 90 11.00 -23.09 7.13
CA GLY A 90 9.95 -23.30 6.14
C GLY A 90 8.52 -23.26 6.68
N VAL A 91 8.32 -23.10 8.00
CA VAL A 91 6.98 -23.02 8.61
C VAL A 91 6.18 -21.81 8.11
N THR A 92 6.81 -20.64 7.91
CA THR A 92 6.16 -19.45 7.32
C THR A 92 5.65 -19.74 5.90
N THR A 93 6.43 -20.47 5.11
CA THR A 93 6.03 -20.87 3.76
C THR A 93 4.83 -21.81 3.82
N LEU A 94 4.84 -22.78 4.74
CA LEU A 94 3.70 -23.66 4.97
C LEU A 94 2.47 -22.84 5.39
N LEU A 95 2.56 -21.99 6.42
CA LEU A 95 1.45 -21.15 6.85
C LEU A 95 0.87 -20.31 5.71
N ARG A 96 1.71 -19.76 4.82
CA ARG A 96 1.24 -19.04 3.63
C ARG A 96 0.48 -19.95 2.66
N VAL A 97 0.96 -21.17 2.38
CA VAL A 97 0.28 -22.12 1.50
C VAL A 97 -1.04 -22.59 2.12
N PHE A 98 -1.06 -22.85 3.43
CA PHE A 98 -2.24 -23.31 4.18
C PHE A 98 -3.23 -22.19 4.55
N SER A 99 -2.86 -20.92 4.41
CA SER A 99 -3.74 -19.78 4.77
C SER A 99 -4.98 -19.61 3.89
N ASN A 100 -5.06 -20.32 2.77
CA ASN A 100 -6.20 -20.32 1.85
C ASN A 100 -6.91 -21.69 1.80
N LEU A 101 -6.66 -22.54 2.79
CA LEU A 101 -7.28 -23.85 2.92
C LEU A 101 -8.55 -23.77 3.77
#